data_AF-A0A920UY02-F1
#
_entry.id   AF-A0A920UY02-F1
#
_cell.length_a   1.000
_cell.length_b   1.000
_cell.length_c   1.000
_cell.angle_alpha   90.00
_cell.angle_beta   90.00
_cell.angle_gamma   90.00
#
_symmetry.space_group_name_H-M   'P 1'
#
loop_
_entity.id
_entity.type
_entity.pdbx_description
1 polymer ?
#
loop_
_entity_poly.entity_id
_entity_poly.type
_entity_poly.pdbx_seq_one_letter_code
_entity_poly.pdbx_strand_id
1 'polypeptide(L)'
;MGGIRDGIDAVKALCLGADAAALGTSVIIAGGCIACMQCHVGQCVTGIATQDPEHEDRYKPSIESKNIHRFLETVRWQIPGVDA
;
A
#
# COMPACT_ATOMS: atom_id res chain seq x y z
N MET A 1 0.05 -9.49 -9.03
CA MET A 1 0.42 -8.27 -8.26
C MET A 1 1.72 -7.72 -8.83
N GLY A 2 1.85 -6.39 -8.96
CA GLY A 2 3.01 -5.70 -9.55
C GLY A 2 4.27 -5.57 -8.66
N GLY A 3 4.24 -6.03 -7.41
CA GLY A 3 5.45 -6.27 -6.60
C GLY A 3 6.23 -5.06 -6.10
N ILE A 4 5.86 -3.83 -6.46
CA ILE A 4 6.56 -2.60 -6.02
C ILE A 4 6.33 -2.34 -4.52
N ARG A 5 7.40 -2.42 -3.74
CA ARG A 5 7.34 -2.32 -2.27
C ARG A 5 7.90 -1.01 -1.72
N ASP A 6 8.85 -0.41 -2.42
CA ASP A 6 9.58 0.78 -2.01
C ASP A 6 9.95 1.65 -3.22
N GLY A 7 10.60 2.79 -2.96
CA GLY A 7 11.06 3.70 -4.01
C GLY A 7 12.16 3.10 -4.90
N ILE A 8 12.94 2.14 -4.39
CA ILE A 8 14.01 1.49 -5.17
C ILE A 8 13.42 0.57 -6.23
N ASP A 9 12.42 -0.24 -5.85
CA ASP A 9 11.67 -1.09 -6.79
C ASP A 9 10.95 -0.22 -7.84
N ALA A 10 10.42 0.95 -7.44
CA ALA A 10 9.83 1.91 -8.37
C ALA A 10 10.86 2.48 -9.36
N VAL A 11 12.02 2.95 -8.89
CA VAL A 11 13.09 3.49 -9.75
C VAL A 11 13.60 2.44 -10.72
N LYS A 12 13.79 1.19 -10.29
CA LYS A 12 14.18 0.10 -11.20
C LYS A 12 13.17 -0.06 -12.34
N ALA A 13 11.87 -0.03 -12.04
CA ALA A 13 10.83 -0.11 -13.06
C ALA A 13 10.90 1.07 -14.05
N LEU A 14 11.12 2.29 -13.54
CA LEU A 14 11.28 3.49 -14.37
C LEU A 14 12.53 3.39 -15.26
N CYS A 15 13.66 2.94 -14.72
CA CYS A 15 14.90 2.74 -15.48
C CYS A 15 14.78 1.67 -16.57
N LEU A 16 13.90 0.69 -16.40
CA LEU A 16 13.57 -0.31 -17.42
C LEU A 16 12.64 0.22 -18.52
N GLY A 17 12.24 1.50 -18.44
CA GLY A 17 11.43 2.18 -19.45
C GLY A 17 9.94 2.30 -19.10
N ALA A 18 9.54 2.07 -17.86
CA ALA A 18 8.16 2.35 -17.43
C ALA A 18 7.93 3.86 -17.28
N ASP A 19 6.80 4.36 -17.77
CA ASP A 19 6.40 5.77 -17.56
C ASP A 19 5.88 6.02 -16.13
N ALA A 20 5.39 4.98 -15.46
CA ALA A 20 4.86 5.05 -14.09
C ALA A 20 4.96 3.70 -13.37
N ALA A 21 5.05 3.77 -12.03
CA ALA A 21 4.99 2.60 -11.15
C ALA A 21 3.75 2.69 -10.24
N ALA A 22 2.94 1.63 -10.22
CA ALA A 22 1.76 1.53 -9.37
C ALA A 22 2.05 0.71 -8.11
N LEU A 23 1.67 1.25 -6.94
CA LEU A 23 1.76 0.56 -5.66
C LEU A 23 0.37 0.09 -5.23
N GLY A 24 0.23 -1.20 -4.93
CA GLY A 24 -1.04 -1.81 -4.52
C GLY A 24 -0.91 -2.46 -3.15
N THR A 25 -0.33 -3.68 -3.10
CA THR A 25 -0.18 -4.44 -1.85
C THR A 25 0.54 -3.64 -0.78
N SER A 26 1.66 -3.00 -1.10
CA SER A 26 2.46 -2.23 -0.15
C SER A 26 1.66 -1.08 0.48
N VAL A 27 0.83 -0.40 -0.31
CA VAL A 27 -0.05 0.68 0.18
C VAL A 27 -1.12 0.15 1.14
N ILE A 28 -1.80 -0.95 0.79
CA ILE A 28 -2.84 -1.49 1.68
C ILE A 28 -2.24 -2.13 2.95
N ILE A 29 -1.00 -2.65 2.89
CA ILE A 29 -0.27 -3.11 4.08
C ILE A 29 0.09 -1.91 4.97
N ALA A 30 0.58 -0.81 4.40
CA ALA A 30 0.81 0.43 5.15
C ALA A 30 -0.49 0.98 5.76
N GLY A 31 -1.63 0.78 5.09
CA GLY A 31 -2.95 1.12 5.59
C GLY A 31 -3.62 0.08 6.49
N GLY A 32 -2.87 -0.89 7.05
CA GLY A 32 -3.37 -1.80 8.08
C GLY A 32 -3.74 -3.21 7.60
N CYS A 33 -3.46 -3.59 6.36
CA CYS A 33 -3.62 -4.98 5.92
C CYS A 33 -2.57 -5.88 6.59
N ILE A 34 -3.00 -7.05 7.06
CA ILE A 34 -2.13 -8.06 7.70
C ILE A 34 -1.80 -9.24 6.78
N ALA A 35 -2.14 -9.15 5.50
CA ALA A 35 -1.95 -10.21 4.50
C ALA A 35 -2.57 -11.57 4.90
N CYS A 36 -3.77 -11.58 5.49
CA CYS A 36 -4.47 -12.83 5.85
C CYS A 36 -4.96 -13.65 4.65
N MET A 37 -4.91 -13.10 3.43
CA MET A 37 -5.31 -13.76 2.17
C MET A 37 -6.77 -14.22 2.10
N GLN A 38 -7.66 -13.61 2.88
CA GLN A 38 -9.08 -13.94 2.95
C GLN A 38 -10.00 -12.86 2.35
N CYS A 39 -9.47 -11.97 1.50
CA CYS A 39 -10.24 -10.84 0.95
C CYS A 39 -11.52 -11.27 0.22
N HIS A 40 -11.51 -12.44 -0.44
CA HIS A 40 -12.65 -12.98 -1.19
C HIS A 40 -13.80 -13.51 -0.31
N VAL A 41 -13.55 -13.73 0.99
CA VAL A 41 -14.56 -14.23 1.94
C VAL A 41 -15.54 -13.11 2.35
N GLY A 42 -15.13 -11.84 2.20
CA GLY A 42 -15.92 -10.68 2.61
C GLY A 42 -15.88 -10.40 4.12
N GLN A 43 -15.08 -11.13 4.90
CA GLN A 43 -14.90 -10.95 6.34
C GLN A 43 -13.50 -10.45 6.70
N CYS A 44 -13.07 -9.35 6.08
CA CYS A 44 -11.76 -8.76 6.37
C CYS A 44 -11.65 -8.35 7.84
N VAL A 45 -10.72 -8.94 8.58
CA VAL A 45 -10.56 -8.70 10.03
C VAL A 45 -10.15 -7.28 10.37
N THR A 46 -9.55 -6.55 9.42
CA THR A 46 -9.14 -5.15 9.58
C THR A 46 -10.08 -4.16 8.89
N GLY A 47 -11.15 -4.63 8.24
CA GLY A 47 -12.17 -3.78 7.63
C GLY A 47 -11.85 -3.20 6.24
N ILE A 48 -10.77 -3.63 5.58
CA ILE A 48 -10.37 -3.10 4.25
C ILE A 48 -11.21 -3.68 3.11
N ALA A 49 -11.39 -5.01 3.09
CA ALA A 49 -12.03 -5.74 1.99
C ALA A 49 -13.26 -6.50 2.50
N THR A 50 -14.28 -5.74 2.90
CA THR A 50 -15.57 -6.24 3.41
C THR A 50 -16.69 -5.29 2.99
N GLN A 51 -17.94 -5.78 3.02
CA GLN A 51 -19.15 -4.97 2.87
C GLN A 51 -20.09 -5.14 4.09
N ASP A 52 -19.62 -5.88 5.12
CA ASP A 52 -20.34 -6.07 6.37
C ASP A 52 -20.06 -4.87 7.30
N PRO A 53 -21.10 -4.13 7.73
CA PRO A 53 -20.94 -2.96 8.58
C PRO A 53 -20.15 -3.21 9.86
N GLU A 54 -20.26 -4.40 10.48
CA GLU A 54 -19.53 -4.73 11.73
C GLU A 54 -18.03 -4.92 11.49
N HIS A 55 -17.65 -5.33 10.29
CA HIS A 55 -16.25 -5.49 9.91
C HIS A 55 -15.68 -4.17 9.38
N GLU A 56 -16.47 -3.38 8.65
CA GLU A 56 -16.09 -2.07 8.13
C GLU A 56 -15.74 -1.07 9.24
N ASP A 57 -16.51 -1.06 10.35
CA ASP A 57 -16.27 -0.19 11.52
C ASP A 57 -14.89 -0.41 12.19
N ARG A 58 -14.26 -1.56 11.94
CA ARG A 58 -12.91 -1.86 12.45
C ARG A 58 -11.83 -1.02 11.77
N TYR A 59 -12.10 -0.54 10.56
CA TYR A 59 -11.14 0.28 9.82
C TYR A 59 -11.07 1.68 10.42
N LYS A 60 -9.86 2.25 10.53
CA LYS A 60 -9.64 3.57 11.14
C LYS A 60 -9.12 4.58 10.10
N PRO A 61 -9.99 5.15 9.23
CA PRO A 61 -9.55 6.00 8.12
C PRO A 61 -8.60 7.14 8.52
N SER A 62 -8.83 7.78 9.66
CA SER A 62 -8.04 8.92 10.14
C SER A 62 -6.60 8.54 10.56
N ILE A 63 -6.38 7.29 10.98
CA ILE A 63 -5.06 6.77 11.34
C ILE A 63 -4.40 6.17 10.11
N GLU A 64 -5.12 5.31 9.38
CA GLU A 64 -4.54 4.57 8.25
C GLU A 64 -4.20 5.48 7.06
N SER A 65 -4.96 6.55 6.83
CA SER A 65 -4.58 7.57 5.83
C SER A 65 -3.24 8.24 6.15
N LYS A 66 -2.95 8.49 7.43
CA LYS A 66 -1.65 9.05 7.86
C LYS A 66 -0.52 8.03 7.69
N ASN A 67 -0.80 6.75 7.94
CA ASN A 67 0.17 5.69 7.71
C ASN A 67 0.50 5.54 6.23
N ILE A 68 -0.53 5.53 5.36
CA ILE A 68 -0.38 5.55 3.90
C ILE A 68 0.40 6.77 3.45
N HIS A 69 0.07 7.97 3.95
CA HIS A 69 0.78 9.20 3.62
C HIS A 69 2.27 9.12 3.98
N ARG A 70 2.60 8.67 5.20
CA ARG A 70 4.00 8.51 5.63
C ARG A 70 4.76 7.48 4.78
N PHE A 71 4.08 6.41 4.39
CA PHE A 71 4.65 5.40 3.49
C PHE A 71 4.96 6.01 2.11
N LEU A 72 4.00 6.72 1.50
CA LEU A 72 4.19 7.35 0.20
C LEU A 72 5.24 8.47 0.23
N GLU A 73 5.33 9.25 1.31
CA GLU A 73 6.41 10.22 1.51
C GLU A 73 7.77 9.52 1.58
N THR A 74 7.87 8.39 2.29
CA THR A 74 9.12 7.60 2.32
C THR A 74 9.52 7.13 0.92
N VAL A 75 8.56 6.58 0.16
CA VAL A 75 8.78 6.16 -1.24
C VAL A 75 9.26 7.35 -2.09
N ARG A 76 8.62 8.51 -1.94
CA ARG A 76 9.00 9.75 -2.63
C ARG A 76 10.42 10.17 -2.30
N TRP A 77 10.87 10.10 -1.04
CA TRP A 77 12.23 10.47 -0.64
C TRP A 77 13.29 9.47 -1.11
N GLN A 78 12.92 8.21 -1.26
CA GLN A 78 13.84 7.18 -1.76
C GLN A 78 14.18 7.35 -3.24
N ILE A 79 13.24 7.81 -4.08
CA ILE A 79 13.46 8.01 -5.52
C ILE A 79 14.65 8.94 -5.83
N PRO A 80 14.71 10.19 -5.33
CA PRO A 80 15.85 11.07 -5.58
C PRO A 80 17.12 10.62 -4.85
N GLY A 81 16.99 9.80 -3.80
CA GLY A 81 18.14 9.23 -3.09
C GLY A 81 18.91 8.16 -3.87
N VAL A 82 18.40 7.68 -5.01
CA VAL A 82 19.09 6.69 -5.86
C VAL A 82 20.22 7.33 -6.67
N ASP A 83 20.12 8.63 -6.97
CA ASP A 83 21.09 9.38 -7.77
C ASP A 83 22.13 10.14 -6.90
N ALA A 84 22.10 9.96 -5.58
CA ALA A 84 22.95 10.66 -4.60
C ALA A 84 24.19 9.86 -4.17
#